data_AF-A0AAE0VYH8-F1
#
_entry.id   AF-A0AAE0VYH8-F1
#
_cell.length_a   1.000
_cell.length_b   1.000
_cell.length_c   1.000
_cell.angle_alpha   90.00
_cell.angle_beta   90.00
_cell.angle_gamma   90.00
#
_symmetry.space_group_name_H-M   'P 1'
#
loop_
_entity.id
_entity.type
_entity.pdbx_description
1 polymer ?
#
loop_
_entity_poly.entity_id
_entity_poly.type
_entity_poly.pdbx_seq_one_letter_code
_entity_poly.pdbx_strand_id
1 'polypeptide(L)'
;MYHPAILMDLVPMSVVGDGNCLYGAVSRALTGEYSKLLTEAIEDGSYSEMAHIYALSASISKPIRSYYPPQLRAEFASEPFNRKVVKRAVNKSAPAAACIMWTRMSVPERTNEPNHFVPLSFLKAVTI
;
A
#
# COMPACT_ATOMS: atom_id res chain seq x y z
N MET A 1 24.27 -10.59 -10.81
CA MET A 1 25.41 -10.36 -9.90
C MET A 1 25.40 -8.87 -9.60
N TYR A 2 25.23 -8.48 -8.34
CA TYR A 2 25.11 -7.06 -7.94
C TYR A 2 26.50 -6.45 -7.73
N HIS A 3 26.65 -5.16 -8.02
CA HIS A 3 27.92 -4.46 -7.79
C HIS A 3 28.14 -4.30 -6.27
N PRO A 4 29.30 -4.73 -5.71
CA PRO A 4 29.56 -4.73 -4.26
C PRO A 4 29.37 -3.37 -3.57
N ALA A 5 29.51 -2.26 -4.32
CA ALA A 5 29.33 -0.91 -3.80
C ALA A 5 27.89 -0.56 -3.33
N ILE A 6 26.88 -1.37 -3.69
CA ILE A 6 25.46 -1.08 -3.34
C ILE A 6 25.10 -1.59 -1.94
N LEU A 7 25.88 -2.50 -1.36
CA LEU A 7 25.54 -3.24 -0.13
C LEU A 7 26.67 -3.15 0.91
N MET A 8 27.21 -1.95 1.16
CA MET A 8 28.32 -1.80 2.13
C MET A 8 27.93 -2.22 3.55
N ASP A 9 26.66 -2.02 3.93
CA ASP A 9 26.13 -2.33 5.28
C ASP A 9 24.96 -3.32 5.26
N LEU A 10 24.67 -3.98 4.13
CA LEU A 10 23.45 -4.78 3.95
C LEU A 10 23.76 -6.19 3.44
N VAL A 11 23.15 -7.20 4.07
CA VAL A 11 23.25 -8.60 3.61
C VAL A 11 21.91 -9.01 3.00
N PRO A 12 21.88 -9.50 1.74
CA PRO A 12 20.66 -10.01 1.13
C PRO A 12 20.10 -11.20 1.92
N MET A 13 18.84 -11.11 2.33
CA MET A 13 18.14 -12.22 2.97
C MET A 13 17.41 -13.08 1.93
N SER A 14 17.41 -14.39 2.14
CA SER A 14 16.67 -15.32 1.28
C SER A 14 15.16 -15.16 1.47
N VAL A 15 14.42 -15.23 0.36
CA VAL A 15 12.96 -15.14 0.31
C VAL A 15 12.45 -16.18 -0.67
N VAL A 16 11.31 -16.81 -0.35
CA VAL A 16 10.68 -17.84 -1.18
C VAL A 16 10.25 -17.24 -2.53
N GLY A 17 10.62 -17.91 -3.63
CA GLY A 17 10.34 -17.50 -5.00
C GLY A 17 9.01 -18.01 -5.56
N ASP A 18 7.91 -17.86 -4.82
CA ASP A 18 6.58 -18.40 -5.16
C ASP A 18 5.69 -17.42 -5.96
N GLY A 19 6.25 -16.31 -6.44
CA GLY A 19 5.51 -15.23 -7.09
C GLY A 19 4.91 -14.20 -6.12
N ASN A 20 5.01 -14.42 -4.80
CA ASN A 20 4.74 -13.45 -3.74
C ASN A 20 6.03 -12.95 -3.08
N CYS A 21 7.19 -13.26 -3.65
CA CYS A 21 8.51 -12.93 -3.10
C CYS A 21 8.70 -11.45 -2.73
N LEU A 22 8.02 -10.50 -3.39
CA LEU A 22 8.03 -9.10 -2.98
C LEU A 22 7.42 -8.90 -1.58
N TYR A 23 6.29 -9.56 -1.29
CA TYR A 23 5.62 -9.51 0.02
C TYR A 23 6.44 -10.22 1.08
N GLY A 24 7.01 -11.38 0.75
CA GLY A 24 7.92 -12.08 1.64
C GLY A 24 9.17 -11.26 1.98
N ALA A 25 9.72 -10.52 1.01
CA ALA A 25 10.91 -9.68 1.19
C ALA A 25 10.60 -8.43 2.03
N VAL A 26 9.51 -7.72 1.69
CA VAL A 26 9.08 -6.52 2.41
C VAL A 26 8.64 -6.86 3.84
N SER A 27 7.89 -7.95 4.02
CA SER A 27 7.48 -8.39 5.35
C SER A 27 8.67 -8.81 6.21
N ARG A 28 9.63 -9.58 5.67
CA ARG A 28 10.87 -9.89 6.41
C ARG A 28 11.66 -8.63 6.77
N ALA A 29 11.72 -7.63 5.90
CA ALA A 29 12.46 -6.40 6.12
C ALA A 29 11.76 -5.44 7.12
N LEU A 30 10.42 -5.40 7.15
CA LEU A 30 9.65 -4.45 7.96
C LEU A 30 9.11 -5.05 9.27
N THR A 31 8.58 -6.27 9.23
CA THR A 31 7.82 -6.87 10.34
C THR A 31 8.41 -8.17 10.86
N GLY A 32 9.39 -8.75 10.16
CA GLY A 32 9.97 -10.05 10.48
C GLY A 32 9.10 -11.27 10.12
N GLU A 33 7.78 -11.10 9.95
CA GLU A 33 6.85 -12.22 9.76
C GLU A 33 5.68 -11.92 8.79
N TYR A 34 5.59 -12.73 7.72
CA TYR A 34 4.52 -12.67 6.71
C TYR A 34 3.17 -13.13 7.24
N SER A 35 3.18 -14.06 8.21
CA SER A 35 2.00 -14.53 8.93
C SER A 35 1.21 -13.38 9.54
N LYS A 36 1.88 -12.38 10.11
CA LYS A 36 1.23 -11.21 10.71
C LYS A 36 0.37 -10.44 9.70
N LEU A 37 0.90 -10.19 8.49
CA LEU A 37 0.15 -9.52 7.42
C LEU A 37 -1.08 -10.33 6.97
N LEU A 38 -0.96 -11.66 6.95
CA LEU A 38 -2.09 -12.52 6.63
C LEU A 38 -3.15 -12.53 7.74
N THR A 39 -2.72 -12.59 8.99
CA THR A 39 -3.62 -12.53 10.16
C THR A 39 -4.37 -11.20 10.19
N GLU A 40 -3.67 -10.07 10.01
CA GLU A 40 -4.28 -8.74 9.95
C GLU A 40 -5.30 -8.61 8.80
N ALA A 41 -5.06 -9.31 7.68
CA ALA A 41 -5.98 -9.30 6.54
C ALA A 41 -7.30 -10.06 6.79
N ILE A 42 -7.33 -11.01 7.74
CA ILE A 42 -8.49 -11.88 7.99
C ILE A 42 -9.18 -11.59 9.34
N GLU A 43 -8.54 -10.86 10.24
CA GLU A 43 -9.06 -10.55 11.57
C GLU A 43 -9.88 -9.25 11.58
N ASP A 44 -11.13 -9.33 12.01
CA ASP A 44 -12.01 -8.17 12.13
C ASP A 44 -11.44 -7.15 13.13
N GLY A 45 -11.37 -5.89 12.70
CA GLY A 45 -10.84 -4.79 13.52
C GLY A 45 -9.33 -4.58 13.41
N SER A 46 -8.61 -5.43 12.68
CA SER A 46 -7.19 -5.23 12.38
C SER A 46 -6.95 -4.08 11.40
N TYR A 47 -5.77 -3.46 11.51
CA TYR A 47 -5.37 -2.39 10.60
C TYR A 47 -5.01 -2.94 9.23
N SER A 48 -5.33 -2.16 8.20
CA SER A 48 -4.93 -2.43 6.82
C SER A 48 -3.83 -1.47 6.38
N GLU A 49 -2.97 -1.96 5.50
CA GLU A 49 -1.83 -1.25 4.93
C GLU A 49 -1.77 -1.37 3.40
N MET A 50 -0.75 -0.80 2.76
CA MET A 50 -0.63 -0.84 1.29
C MET A 50 -0.63 -2.27 0.74
N ALA A 51 -0.02 -3.24 1.42
CA ALA A 51 -0.01 -4.64 0.99
C ALA A 51 -1.44 -5.19 0.82
N HIS A 52 -2.35 -4.83 1.74
CA HIS A 52 -3.76 -5.20 1.69
C HIS A 52 -4.46 -4.58 0.47
N ILE A 53 -4.18 -3.32 0.14
CA ILE A 53 -4.74 -2.67 -1.06
C ILE A 53 -4.27 -3.39 -2.35
N TYR A 54 -3.00 -3.81 -2.41
CA TYR A 54 -2.50 -4.61 -3.53
C TYR A 54 -3.15 -5.99 -3.62
N ALA A 55 -3.31 -6.68 -2.49
CA ALA A 55 -3.97 -7.98 -2.43
C ALA A 55 -5.44 -7.86 -2.88
N LEU A 56 -6.15 -6.85 -2.38
CA LEU A 56 -7.53 -6.57 -2.74
C LEU A 56 -7.69 -6.31 -4.24
N SER A 57 -6.92 -5.37 -4.81
CA SER A 57 -6.97 -5.07 -6.25
C SER A 57 -6.73 -6.31 -7.13
N ALA A 58 -5.82 -7.18 -6.73
CA ALA A 58 -5.54 -8.43 -7.42
C ALA A 58 -6.72 -9.42 -7.32
N SER A 59 -7.28 -9.61 -6.12
CA SER A 59 -8.39 -10.54 -5.87
C SER A 59 -9.66 -10.16 -6.64
N ILE A 60 -9.98 -8.86 -6.71
CA ILE A 60 -11.16 -8.35 -7.42
C ILE A 60 -10.92 -8.07 -8.90
N SER A 61 -9.67 -8.26 -9.38
CA SER A 61 -9.25 -7.98 -10.76
C SER A 61 -9.58 -6.57 -11.25
N LYS A 62 -9.57 -5.57 -10.37
CA LYS A 62 -9.90 -4.17 -10.69
C LYS A 62 -8.84 -3.20 -10.15
N PRO A 63 -8.52 -2.11 -10.87
CA PRO A 63 -7.59 -1.10 -10.36
C PRO A 63 -8.20 -0.34 -9.18
N ILE A 64 -7.39 -0.03 -8.17
CA ILE A 64 -7.76 0.83 -7.03
C ILE A 64 -6.85 2.05 -7.03
N ARG A 65 -7.40 3.26 -6.88
CA ARG A 65 -6.63 4.49 -6.67
C ARG A 65 -6.50 4.75 -5.18
N SER A 66 -5.26 4.86 -4.70
CA SER A 66 -4.94 5.25 -3.33
C SER A 66 -4.42 6.69 -3.32
N TYR A 67 -4.89 7.50 -2.37
CA TYR A 67 -4.43 8.87 -2.13
C TYR A 67 -4.01 9.06 -0.67
N TYR A 68 -2.75 9.43 -0.46
CA TYR A 68 -2.17 9.75 0.83
C TYR A 68 -1.92 11.26 0.92
N PRO A 69 -2.49 11.95 1.93
CA PRO A 69 -2.41 13.40 2.02
C PRO A 69 -0.96 13.88 2.20
N PRO A 70 -0.61 15.04 1.63
CA PRO A 70 0.71 15.63 1.82
C PRO A 70 0.93 15.95 3.30
N GLN A 71 1.97 15.36 3.87
CA GLN A 71 2.53 15.70 5.18
C GLN A 71 3.57 16.83 5.03
N LEU A 72 3.78 17.65 6.06
CA LEU A 72 4.95 18.54 6.08
C LEU A 72 6.22 17.65 6.06
N ARG A 73 7.01 17.71 4.97
CA ARG A 73 8.15 16.83 4.59
C ARG A 73 7.81 15.58 3.72
N ALA A 74 6.73 15.62 2.94
CA ALA A 74 6.13 14.43 2.30
C ALA A 74 6.65 13.94 0.95
N GLU A 75 7.58 14.62 0.29
CA GLU A 75 7.94 14.27 -1.11
C GLU A 75 8.45 12.83 -1.24
N PHE A 76 9.12 12.29 -0.21
CA PHE A 76 9.59 10.89 -0.20
C PHE A 76 8.64 9.91 0.53
N ALA A 77 7.70 10.42 1.31
CA ALA A 77 6.88 9.59 2.21
C ALA A 77 5.49 9.28 1.64
N SER A 78 4.87 10.18 0.88
CA SER A 78 3.49 10.00 0.38
C SER A 78 3.43 9.41 -1.03
N GLU A 79 4.45 9.61 -1.85
CA GLU A 79 4.48 9.17 -3.25
C GLU A 79 4.28 7.64 -3.41
N PRO A 80 4.91 6.76 -2.59
CA PRO A 80 4.68 5.32 -2.70
C PRO A 80 3.23 4.89 -2.45
N PHE A 81 2.47 5.70 -1.69
CA PHE A 81 1.06 5.48 -1.33
C PHE A 81 0.09 6.16 -2.29
N ASN A 82 0.53 7.19 -3.02
CA ASN A 82 -0.22 7.95 -4.02
C ASN A 82 -0.17 7.33 -5.41
N ARG A 83 -0.87 6.21 -5.63
CA ARG A 83 -0.78 5.48 -6.90
C ARG A 83 -2.04 4.74 -7.32
N LYS A 84 -2.11 4.44 -8.62
CA LYS A 84 -3.03 3.43 -9.14
C LYS A 84 -2.42 2.07 -8.87
N VAL A 85 -3.05 1.33 -7.98
CA VAL A 85 -2.69 -0.03 -7.65
C VAL A 85 -3.27 -0.95 -8.71
N VAL A 86 -2.37 -1.65 -9.40
CA VAL A 86 -2.66 -2.61 -10.46
C VAL A 86 -1.74 -3.81 -10.29
N LYS A 87 -2.30 -5.02 -10.24
CA LYS A 87 -1.54 -6.28 -10.13
C LYS A 87 -1.72 -7.15 -11.38
N ARG A 88 -1.10 -8.34 -11.37
CA ARG A 88 -1.15 -9.32 -12.47
C ARG A 88 -2.60 -9.53 -12.91
N ALA A 89 -2.84 -9.59 -14.21
CA ALA A 89 -4.15 -9.68 -14.85
C ALA A 89 -5.11 -8.48 -14.68
N VAL A 90 -4.70 -7.39 -14.02
CA VAL A 90 -5.49 -6.14 -13.99
C VAL A 90 -5.12 -5.28 -15.20
N ASN A 91 -6.13 -4.85 -15.96
CA ASN A 91 -5.92 -3.93 -17.07
C ASN A 91 -5.39 -2.57 -16.55
N LYS A 92 -4.13 -2.26 -16.87
CA LYS A 92 -3.47 -1.02 -16.44
C LYS A 92 -4.04 0.24 -17.07
N SER A 93 -4.67 0.17 -18.23
CA SER A 93 -5.29 1.33 -18.89
C SER A 93 -6.70 1.62 -18.37
N ALA A 94 -7.33 0.65 -17.69
CA ALA A 94 -8.66 0.84 -17.14
C ALA A 94 -8.69 1.95 -16.07
N PRO A 95 -9.82 2.69 -15.97
CA PRO A 95 -10.06 3.59 -14.86
C PRO A 95 -10.08 2.83 -13.53
N ALA A 96 -9.77 3.54 -12.44
CA ALA A 96 -9.87 2.94 -11.11
C ALA A 96 -11.33 2.66 -10.78
N ALA A 97 -11.62 1.43 -10.35
CA ALA A 97 -12.98 1.04 -9.95
C ALA A 97 -13.36 1.63 -8.59
N ALA A 98 -12.35 1.95 -7.77
CA ALA A 98 -12.52 2.62 -6.48
C ALA A 98 -11.38 3.62 -6.27
N CYS A 99 -11.69 4.71 -5.57
CA CYS A 99 -10.72 5.68 -5.09
C CYS A 99 -10.85 5.76 -3.56
N ILE A 100 -9.73 5.62 -2.86
CA ILE A 100 -9.67 5.68 -1.40
C ILE A 100 -8.62 6.70 -0.97
N MET A 101 -8.83 7.31 0.20
CA MET A 101 -7.91 8.24 0.81
C MET A 101 -7.53 7.79 2.21
N TRP A 102 -6.23 7.87 2.51
CA TRP A 102 -5.69 7.71 3.86
C TRP A 102 -6.05 8.95 4.68
N THR A 103 -6.68 8.77 5.83
CA THR A 103 -7.11 9.84 6.72
C THR A 103 -6.80 9.48 8.18
N ARG A 104 -7.26 10.33 9.10
CA ARG A 104 -7.08 10.18 10.54
C ARG A 104 -8.45 10.24 11.21
N MET A 105 -8.62 9.44 12.26
CA MET A 105 -9.82 9.54 13.10
C MET A 105 -9.70 10.61 14.20
N SER A 106 -8.51 11.18 14.45
CA SER A 106 -8.29 12.16 15.55
C SER A 106 -7.16 13.18 15.27
N VAL A 107 -7.25 14.36 15.92
CA VAL A 107 -6.28 15.48 15.88
C VAL A 107 -6.12 16.07 17.31
N PRO A 108 -4.91 16.31 17.87
CA PRO A 108 -3.60 15.62 17.75
C PRO A 108 -3.24 14.85 19.05
N GLU A 109 -2.13 14.10 19.14
CA GLU A 109 -1.13 14.53 20.15
C GLU A 109 0.36 14.26 19.83
N ARG A 110 0.78 13.26 19.03
CA ARG A 110 2.25 12.99 18.87
C ARG A 110 2.77 12.50 17.51
N THR A 111 1.95 11.93 16.62
CA THR A 111 2.45 11.39 15.34
C THR A 111 1.66 11.93 14.15
N ASN A 112 2.28 12.01 12.97
CA ASN A 112 1.66 12.52 11.73
C ASN A 112 1.07 11.42 10.83
N GLU A 113 0.95 10.20 11.33
CA GLU A 113 0.64 9.02 10.52
C GLU A 113 -0.89 8.80 10.38
N PRO A 114 -1.43 8.69 9.16
CA PRO A 114 -2.79 8.25 8.88
C PRO A 114 -3.04 6.82 9.38
N ASN A 115 -4.22 6.59 9.95
CA ASN A 115 -4.63 5.29 10.49
C ASN A 115 -6.06 4.90 10.07
N HIS A 116 -6.62 5.58 9.08
CA HIS A 116 -7.98 5.40 8.63
C HIS A 116 -8.08 5.52 7.11
N PHE A 117 -9.15 4.94 6.52
CA PHE A 117 -9.43 5.02 5.10
C PHE A 117 -10.85 5.54 4.87
N VAL A 118 -11.00 6.42 3.89
CA VAL A 118 -12.32 6.86 3.41
C VAL A 118 -12.46 6.63 1.91
N PRO A 119 -13.66 6.27 1.43
CA PRO A 119 -13.93 6.26 -0.01
C PRO A 119 -14.03 7.69 -0.55
N LEU A 120 -13.48 7.91 -1.74
CA LEU A 120 -13.66 9.14 -2.51
C LEU A 120 -14.65 8.89 -3.63
N SER A 121 -15.72 9.69 -3.69
CA SER A 121 -16.66 9.70 -4.81
C SER A 121 -16.21 10.73 -5.85
N PHE A 122 -16.51 10.44 -7.12
CA PHE A 122 -16.41 11.47 -8.15
C PHE A 122 -17.51 12.51 -7.89
N LEU A 123 -17.14 13.79 -7.90
CA LEU A 123 -18.11 14.87 -7.93
C LEU A 123 -19.01 14.64 -9.15
N LYS A 124 -20.31 14.46 -8.93
CA LYS A 124 -21.27 14.55 -10.03
C LYS A 124 -21.12 15.95 -10.59
N ALA A 125 -20.90 16.07 -11.90
CA ALA A 125 -20.94 17.37 -12.55
C ALA A 125 -22.27 18.04 -12.19
N VAL A 126 -22.21 19.17 -11.48
CA VAL A 126 -23.36 20.03 -11.32
C VAL A 126 -23.65 20.56 -12.72
N THR A 127 -24.70 20.03 -13.34
CA THR A 127 -25.20 20.58 -14.60
C THR A 127 -25.93 21.86 -14.20
N ILE A 128 -25.34 23.02 -14.52
CA ILE A 128 -25.98 24.33 -14.37
C ILE A 128 -26.91 24.53 -15.57
#